data_AF-A0A2E6PVZ8-F1
#
_entry.id   AF-A0A2E6PVZ8-F1
#
_cell.length_a   1.000
_cell.length_b   1.000
_cell.length_c   1.000
_cell.angle_alpha   90.00
_cell.angle_beta   90.00
_cell.angle_gamma   90.00
#
_symmetry.space_group_name_H-M   'P 1'
#
loop_
_entity.id
_entity.type
_entity.pdbx_description
1 polymer ?
#
loop_
_entity_poly.entity_id
_entity_poly.type
_entity_poly.pdbx_seq_one_letter_code
_entity_poly.pdbx_strand_id
1 'polypeptide(L)' 'MEIPELIGAGLIVIGAGIGIGKIGAAAMEAIARQPEASGNIQLNMLIAAGLIEGIGFAAFFL' A
#
# COMPACT_ATOMS: atom_id res chain seq x y z
N MET A 1 -14.65 22.17 -5.22
CA MET A 1 -13.52 21.32 -5.62
C MET A 1 -13.14 21.74 -7.02
N GLU A 2 -11.97 22.34 -7.16
CA GLU A 2 -11.44 22.71 -8.47
C GLU A 2 -10.93 21.44 -9.16
N ILE A 3 -11.06 21.36 -10.49
CA ILE A 3 -10.63 20.21 -11.31
C ILE A 3 -9.21 19.69 -10.96
N PRO A 4 -8.21 20.54 -10.62
CA PRO A 4 -6.88 20.09 -10.24
C PRO A 4 -6.83 19.17 -9.01
N GLU A 5 -7.67 19.41 -7.99
CA GLU A 5 -7.70 18.63 -6.74
C GLU A 5 -8.16 17.19 -7.00
N LEU A 6 -9.19 17.02 -7.84
CA LEU A 6 -9.71 15.70 -8.21
C LEU A 6 -8.68 14.86 -8.98
N ILE A 7 -7.88 15.50 -9.83
CA ILE A 7 -6.81 14.83 -10.57
C ILE A 7 -5.69 14.42 -9.61
N GLY A 8 -5.30 15.31 -8.68
CA GLY A 8 -4.31 15.00 -7.64
C GLY A 8 -4.73 13.80 -6.79
N ALA A 9 -5.97 13.81 -6.28
CA ALA A 9 -6.53 12.71 -5.50
C ALA A 9 -6.53 11.38 -6.30
N GLY A 10 -6.90 11.41 -7.58
CA GLY A 10 -6.86 10.22 -8.44
C GLY A 10 -5.45 9.64 -8.60
N LEU A 11 -4.44 10.50 -8.77
CA LEU A 11 -3.04 10.07 -8.88
C LEU A 11 -2.52 9.46 -7.57
N ILE A 12 -2.89 10.04 -6.42
CA ILE A 12 -2.54 9.51 -5.10
C ILE A 12 -3.12 8.10 -4.93
N VAL A 13 -4.40 7.90 -5.23
CA VAL A 13 -5.08 6.59 -5.11
C VAL A 13 -4.43 5.54 -6.01
N ILE A 14 -4.09 5.90 -7.26
CA ILE A 14 -3.39 4.99 -8.18
C ILE A 14 -2.01 4.61 -7.61
N GLY A 15 -1.24 5.58 -7.14
CA GLY A 15 0.09 5.33 -6.55
C GLY A 15 0.02 4.42 -5.33
N ALA A 16 -0.91 4.69 -4.41
CA ALA A 16 -1.14 3.87 -3.22
C ALA A 16 -1.57 2.44 -3.60
N GLY A 17 -2.52 2.30 -4.53
CA GLY A 17 -3.00 0.99 -5.00
C GLY A 17 -1.89 0.14 -5.62
N ILE A 18 -1.04 0.73 -6.46
CA ILE A 18 0.12 0.03 -7.05
C ILE A 18 1.10 -0.39 -5.96
N GLY A 19 1.39 0.49 -5.00
CA GLY A 19 2.31 0.21 -3.90
C GLY A 19 1.83 -0.95 -3.02
N ILE A 20 0.59 -0.90 -2.54
CA ILE A 20 -0.01 -1.96 -1.71
C ILE A 20 -0.09 -3.28 -2.48
N GLY A 21 -0.51 -3.23 -3.75
CA GLY A 21 -0.59 -4.43 -4.60
C GLY A 21 0.76 -5.15 -4.74
N LYS A 22 1.86 -4.41 -4.88
CA LYS A 22 3.22 -4.98 -4.95
C LYS A 22 3.64 -5.62 -3.63
N ILE A 23 3.36 -4.98 -2.50
CA ILE A 23 3.68 -5.55 -1.17
C ILE A 23 2.89 -6.84 -0.95
N GLY A 24 1.59 -6.82 -1.24
CA GLY A 24 0.72 -7.99 -1.12
C GLY A 24 1.20 -9.16 -1.98
N ALA A 25 1.53 -8.90 -3.25
CA ALA A 25 2.07 -9.93 -4.15
C ALA A 25 3.39 -10.53 -3.62
N ALA A 26 4.34 -9.69 -3.20
CA ALA A 26 5.61 -10.14 -2.63
C ALA A 26 5.42 -10.94 -1.33
N ALA A 27 4.47 -10.54 -0.49
CA ALA A 27 4.13 -11.26 0.73
C ALA A 27 3.53 -12.64 0.43
N MET A 28 2.63 -12.75 -0.56
CA MET A 28 2.05 -14.02 -0.96
C MET A 28 3.11 -14.96 -1.55
N GLU A 29 4.03 -14.46 -2.39
CA GLU A 29 5.15 -15.24 -2.90
C GLU A 29 6.09 -15.71 -1.77
N ALA A 30 6.40 -14.84 -0.81
CA ALA A 30 7.23 -15.20 0.33
C ALA A 30 6.57 -16.26 1.22
N ILE A 31 5.27 -16.14 1.49
CA ILE A 31 4.49 -17.12 2.26
C ILE A 31 4.45 -18.46 1.53
N ALA A 32 4.28 -18.46 0.20
CA ALA A 32 4.29 -19.67 -0.59
C ALA A 32 5.65 -20.41 -0.52
N ARG A 33 6.76 -19.66 -0.39
CA ARG A 33 8.11 -20.23 -0.24
C ARG A 33 8.42 -20.68 1.19
N GLN A 34 7.88 -19.99 2.20
CA GLN A 34 8.12 -20.26 3.62
C GLN A 34 6.80 -20.13 4.43
N PRO A 35 5.93 -21.16 4.41
CA PRO A 35 4.64 -21.12 5.10
C PRO A 35 4.75 -20.92 6.62
N GLU A 36 5.80 -21.47 7.23
CA GLU A 36 6.11 -21.36 8.66
C GLU A 36 6.41 -19.92 9.10
N ALA A 37 6.88 -19.06 8.19
CA ALA A 37 7.17 -17.65 8.46
C ALA A 37 5.97 -16.73 8.19
N SER A 38 4.78 -17.27 7.87
CA SER A 38 3.62 -16.50 7.41
C SER A 38 3.20 -15.37 8.35
N GLY A 39 3.19 -15.60 9.66
CA GLY A 39 2.86 -14.57 10.64
C GLY A 39 3.82 -13.38 10.60
N ASN A 40 5.13 -13.63 10.50
CA ASN A 40 6.14 -12.58 10.42
C ASN A 40 6.06 -11.83 9.08
N ILE A 41 5.81 -12.54 7.97
CA ILE A 41 5.65 -11.94 6.64
C ILE A 41 4.42 -11.03 6.61
N GLN A 42 3.28 -11.49 7.16
CA GLN A 42 2.06 -10.66 7.25
C GLN A 42 2.27 -9.42 8.11
N LEU A 43 2.96 -9.53 9.24
CA LEU A 43 3.25 -8.38 10.10
C LEU A 43 4.10 -7.34 9.34
N ASN A 44 5.17 -7.77 8.68
CA ASN A 44 6.03 -6.88 7.90
C ASN A 44 5.28 -6.25 6.71
N MET A 45 4.43 -7.03 6.03
CA MET A 45 3.54 -6.53 4.97
C MET A 45 2.62 -5.43 5.49
N LEU A 46 1.99 -5.64 6.65
CA LEU A 46 1.05 -4.68 7.22
C LEU A 46 1.75 -3.38 7.64
N ILE A 47 2.95 -3.46 8.20
CA ILE A 47 3.77 -2.28 8.52
C ILE A 47 4.08 -1.49 7.23
N ALA A 48 4.54 -2.18 6.18
CA ALA A 48 4.86 -1.54 4.91
C ALA A 48 3.61 -0.95 4.22
N ALA A 49 2.48 -1.65 4.25
CA ALA A 49 1.21 -1.17 3.74
C ALA A 49 0.73 0.07 4.52
N GLY A 50 0.83 0.05 5.85
CA GLY A 50 0.46 1.18 6.71
C GLY A 50 1.27 2.46 6.44
N LEU A 51 2.55 2.33 6.07
CA LEU A 51 3.36 3.49 5.65
C LEU A 51 2.85 4.11 4.34
N ILE A 52 2.43 3.28 3.37
CA ILE A 52 1.86 3.75 2.10
C ILE A 52 0.48 4.38 2.33
N GLU A 53 -0.37 3.73 3.12
CA GLU A 53 -1.68 4.27 3.50
C GLU A 53 -1.55 5.59 4.25
N GLY A 54 -0.57 5.72 5.15
CA GLY A 54 -0.32 6.98 5.86
C GLY A 54 0.01 8.15 4.93
N ILE A 55 0.85 7.92 3.91
CA ILE A 55 1.18 8.93 2.91
C ILE A 55 -0.02 9.24 2.02
N GLY A 56 -0.73 8.21 1.55
CA GLY A 56 -1.92 8.36 0.73
C GLY A 56 -3.04 9.11 1.46
N PHE A 57 -3.23 8.82 2.75
CA PHE A 57 -4.20 9.49 3.60
C PHE A 57 -3.82 10.95 3.87
N ALA A 58 -2.55 11.22 4.20
CA ALA A 58 -2.06 12.59 4.43
C ALA A 58 -2.28 13.48 3.20
N ALA A 59 -2.18 12.93 2.01
CA ALA A 59 -2.34 13.67 0.76
C ALA A 59 -3.80 14.10 0.46
N PHE A 60 -4.81 13.60 1.20
CA PHE A 60 -6.17 14.16 1.15
C PHE A 60 -6.31 15.50 1.88
N PHE A 61 -5.33 15.86 2.72
CA PHE A 61 -5.34 17.11 3.51
C PHE A 61 -4.43 18.19 2.90
N LEU A 62 -3.80 17.91 1.76
CA LEU A 62 -2.97 18.84 0.98
C LEU A 62 -3.78 19.45 -0.16
#